data_AF-A0A7J9GIF6-F1
#
_entry.id   AF-A0A7J9GIF6-F1
#
_cell.length_a   1.000
_cell.length_b   1.000
_cell.length_c   1.000
_cell.angle_alpha   90.00
_cell.angle_beta   90.00
_cell.angle_gamma   90.00
#
_symmetry.space_group_name_H-M   'P 1'
#
loop_
_entity.id
_entity.type
_entity.pdbx_description
1 polymer ?
#
loop_
_entity_poly.entity_id
_entity_poly.type
_entity_poly.pdbx_seq_one_letter_code
_entity_poly.pdbx_strand_id
1 'polypeptide(L)'
;APSPQPGGQQTGGTLKSLKEKFGQGEKEVQEGSALKVAGADKEITAGFLLKKSAKTNGWSRRWFVLNEKTGKLGYTKKQEEKHFRGVIVLEECSIEEIPDEEEPAPKSSKDKKANGSDKQPSLVFKITSKVPYKTVLKAHSAVVLKAESMADKTEWLNKLSKVIQPSTGPVKGGPDGTPGMRQSRSDGSLDTMPRRPVDPEEELRWMSQEVRGYVEAVLNSLAANVPKAVVLCQVEKAKEDMLNQLYSSVSAQSTNRIEELLQEDQNVKRRRERFQKQSSLLSKLTRQLSIHDNRAASASDWSDSGAGA
;
A
#
# COMPACT_ATOMS: atom_id res chain seq x y z
N ALA A 1 5.04 65.40 -16.26
CA ALA A 1 3.78 66.09 -15.89
C ALA A 1 2.64 65.08 -15.98
N PRO A 2 1.62 65.16 -15.11
CA PRO A 2 1.20 64.07 -14.22
C PRO A 2 -0.09 63.34 -14.63
N SER A 3 -0.47 62.34 -13.81
CA SER A 3 -1.75 61.62 -13.78
C SER A 3 -2.99 62.47 -13.98
N PRO A 4 -4.14 61.82 -14.27
CA PRO A 4 -5.26 62.03 -13.36
C PRO A 4 -6.07 60.76 -13.05
N GLN A 5 -6.30 60.54 -11.75
CA GLN A 5 -7.62 60.11 -11.25
C GLN A 5 -8.56 61.32 -11.27
N PRO A 6 -9.88 61.10 -11.36
CA PRO A 6 -10.74 61.16 -10.17
C PRO A 6 -11.77 60.00 -10.14
N GLY A 7 -12.13 59.44 -8.98
CA GLY A 7 -13.23 59.93 -8.13
C GLY A 7 -14.56 59.41 -8.68
N GLY A 8 -15.32 58.49 -8.09
CA GLY A 8 -15.62 58.27 -6.68
C GLY A 8 -17.07 58.67 -6.44
N GLN A 9 -18.01 57.70 -6.46
CA GLN A 9 -19.35 57.91 -5.90
C GLN A 9 -19.91 56.62 -5.28
N GLN A 10 -20.42 56.81 -4.06
CA GLN A 10 -20.80 55.82 -3.06
C GLN A 10 -22.27 55.38 -3.21
N THR A 11 -22.67 54.47 -2.30
CA THR A 11 -24.00 53.90 -1.99
C THR A 11 -24.28 52.61 -2.77
N GLY A 12 -24.54 51.45 -2.18
CA GLY A 12 -24.89 51.06 -0.81
C GLY A 12 -25.92 49.93 -0.93
N GLY A 13 -25.64 48.74 -0.40
CA GLY A 13 -26.65 47.68 -0.26
C GLY A 13 -26.21 46.25 -0.61
N THR A 14 -25.74 45.53 0.40
CA THR A 14 -26.24 44.20 0.79
C THR A 14 -26.55 43.16 -0.31
N LEU A 15 -25.67 42.16 -0.48
CA LEU A 15 -26.00 40.75 -0.17
C LEU A 15 -24.77 39.85 -0.27
N LYS A 16 -24.72 38.93 0.69
CA LYS A 16 -23.59 38.10 1.13
C LYS A 16 -23.13 37.09 0.08
N SER A 17 -21.80 36.93 0.07
CA SER A 17 -21.06 35.73 -0.29
C SER A 17 -21.75 34.47 0.24
N LEU A 18 -22.10 33.57 -0.68
CA LEU A 18 -22.58 32.22 -0.38
C LEU A 18 -21.39 31.35 0.01
N LYS A 19 -20.90 31.56 1.22
CA LYS A 19 -20.23 30.56 2.04
C LYS A 19 -21.32 29.76 2.76
N GLU A 20 -21.04 28.48 3.00
CA GLU A 20 -21.79 27.57 3.88
C GLU A 20 -22.95 26.76 3.26
N LYS A 21 -22.61 25.50 2.96
CA LYS A 21 -23.35 24.24 3.12
C LYS A 21 -22.47 23.20 2.42
N PHE A 22 -21.68 22.37 3.10
CA PHE A 22 -22.06 21.39 4.09
C PHE A 22 -20.99 21.30 5.19
N GLY A 23 -21.36 21.70 6.39
CA GLY A 23 -20.56 21.56 7.59
C GLY A 23 -21.49 21.57 8.79
N GLN A 24 -22.23 20.48 8.98
CA GLN A 24 -22.81 20.08 10.25
C GLN A 24 -23.36 18.65 10.08
N GLY A 25 -22.52 17.69 10.47
CA GLY A 25 -22.93 16.34 10.87
C GLY A 25 -22.33 16.15 12.24
N GLU A 26 -23.16 15.83 13.21
CA GLU A 26 -22.98 16.15 14.61
C GLU A 26 -21.82 15.44 15.29
N LYS A 27 -21.29 16.13 16.29
CA LYS A 27 -20.54 15.56 17.39
C LYS A 27 -21.56 14.82 18.26
N GLU A 28 -21.98 13.63 17.84
CA GLU A 28 -22.54 12.65 18.76
C GLU A 28 -21.38 11.81 19.31
N VAL A 29 -21.17 11.95 20.61
CA VAL A 29 -20.57 10.88 21.42
C VAL A 29 -21.59 9.74 21.40
N GLN A 30 -21.53 8.90 20.37
CA GLN A 30 -22.03 7.54 20.45
C GLN A 30 -20.82 6.66 20.68
N GLU A 31 -20.80 5.93 21.80
CA GLU A 31 -19.97 4.74 21.97
C GLU A 31 -20.43 3.68 20.96
N GLY A 32 -20.09 3.91 19.69
CA GLY A 32 -20.41 3.06 18.56
C GLY A 32 -19.12 2.72 17.82
N SER A 33 -19.02 1.47 17.40
CA SER A 33 -17.91 0.93 16.60
C SER A 33 -17.49 1.86 15.47
N ALA A 34 -16.17 2.04 15.30
CA ALA A 34 -15.59 2.88 14.25
C ALA A 34 -15.48 2.14 12.90
N LEU A 35 -16.13 0.98 12.77
CA LEU A 35 -16.08 0.13 11.59
C LEU A 35 -16.96 0.65 10.44
N LYS A 36 -16.36 0.78 9.25
CA LYS A 36 -17.06 1.12 8.01
C LYS A 36 -17.51 -0.17 7.33
N VAL A 37 -18.81 -0.34 7.18
CA VAL A 37 -19.40 -1.48 6.45
C VAL A 37 -19.90 -1.00 5.08
N ALA A 38 -19.50 -1.69 4.01
CA ALA A 38 -19.81 -1.32 2.62
C ALA A 38 -20.11 -2.57 1.75
N GLY A 39 -20.75 -2.36 0.60
CA GLY A 39 -21.13 -3.42 -0.35
C GLY A 39 -22.63 -3.69 -0.40
N ALA A 40 -23.12 -4.24 -1.52
CA ALA A 40 -24.54 -4.45 -1.80
C ALA A 40 -25.29 -5.25 -0.72
N ASP A 41 -24.57 -6.09 0.04
CA ASP A 41 -25.09 -6.91 1.15
C ASP A 41 -24.36 -6.66 2.49
N LYS A 42 -23.68 -5.51 2.67
CA LYS A 42 -22.87 -5.21 3.87
C LYS A 42 -21.74 -6.22 4.15
N GLU A 43 -21.16 -6.77 3.08
CA GLU A 43 -20.22 -7.90 3.13
C GLU A 43 -18.76 -7.47 3.30
N ILE A 44 -18.47 -6.18 3.14
CA ILE A 44 -17.14 -5.65 3.31
C ILE A 44 -17.11 -4.85 4.60
N THR A 45 -16.38 -5.34 5.59
CA THR A 45 -16.15 -4.63 6.86
C THR A 45 -14.72 -4.07 6.86
N ALA A 46 -14.56 -2.78 7.12
CA ALA A 46 -13.26 -2.13 7.10
C ALA A 46 -13.06 -1.20 8.30
N GLY A 47 -11.85 -1.16 8.84
CA GLY A 47 -11.52 -0.37 10.02
C GLY A 47 -10.04 -0.38 10.35
N PHE A 48 -9.63 0.46 11.30
CA PHE A 48 -8.25 0.46 11.78
C PHE A 48 -8.05 -0.63 12.85
N LEU A 49 -6.93 -1.33 12.75
CA LEU A 49 -6.41 -2.22 13.79
C LEU A 49 -4.91 -1.99 13.97
N LEU A 50 -4.43 -2.23 15.18
CA LEU A 50 -3.01 -2.25 15.50
C LEU A 50 -2.47 -3.66 15.26
N LYS A 51 -1.49 -3.80 14.39
CA LYS A 51 -0.81 -5.07 14.12
C LYS A 51 0.54 -5.14 14.84
N LYS A 52 0.78 -6.19 15.62
CA LYS A 52 2.08 -6.46 16.28
C LYS A 52 3.11 -6.90 15.24
N SER A 53 4.29 -6.31 15.28
CA SER A 53 5.43 -6.66 14.43
C SER A 53 6.12 -7.91 14.98
N ALA A 54 6.22 -8.97 14.18
CA ALA A 54 6.95 -10.17 14.58
C ALA A 54 8.47 -9.95 14.74
N LYS A 55 9.04 -8.90 14.13
CA LYS A 55 10.49 -8.63 14.18
C LYS A 55 10.89 -7.68 15.32
N THR A 56 10.09 -6.65 15.54
CA THR A 56 10.45 -5.54 16.43
C THR A 56 9.54 -5.47 17.65
N ASN A 57 8.59 -6.40 17.78
CA ASN A 57 7.53 -6.43 18.78
C ASN A 57 6.65 -5.18 18.89
N GLY A 58 6.89 -4.15 18.07
CA GLY A 58 6.15 -2.89 18.09
C GLY A 58 4.79 -2.98 17.38
N TRP A 59 3.88 -2.10 17.75
CA TRP A 59 2.55 -2.00 17.17
C TRP A 59 2.53 -1.04 15.97
N SER A 60 1.76 -1.37 14.94
CA SER A 60 1.54 -0.51 13.78
C SER A 60 0.07 -0.42 13.43
N ARG A 61 -0.48 0.79 13.43
CA ARG A 61 -1.85 1.06 12.98
C ARG A 61 -1.97 0.83 11.47
N ARG A 62 -2.93 0.02 11.04
CA ARG A 62 -3.16 -0.34 9.63
C ARG A 62 -4.65 -0.37 9.34
N TRP A 63 -5.01 -0.06 8.11
CA TRP A 63 -6.39 -0.15 7.64
C TRP A 63 -6.66 -1.57 7.16
N PHE A 64 -7.59 -2.26 7.80
CA PHE A 64 -7.99 -3.63 7.48
C PHE A 64 -9.31 -3.63 6.73
N VAL A 65 -9.44 -4.54 5.77
CA VAL A 65 -10.62 -4.74 4.95
C VAL A 65 -10.92 -6.24 4.92
N LEU A 66 -12.00 -6.65 5.57
CA LEU A 66 -12.55 -8.00 5.53
C LEU A 66 -13.58 -8.08 4.42
N ASN A 67 -13.43 -9.07 3.55
CA ASN A 67 -14.46 -9.46 2.60
C ASN A 67 -15.08 -10.79 3.06
N GLU A 68 -16.31 -10.71 3.58
CA GLU A 68 -17.05 -11.85 4.12
C GLU A 68 -17.33 -12.94 3.07
N LYS A 69 -17.57 -12.56 1.81
CA LYS A 69 -17.82 -13.51 0.70
C LYS A 69 -16.62 -14.35 0.35
N THR A 70 -15.45 -13.71 0.28
CA THR A 70 -14.21 -14.37 -0.17
C THR A 70 -13.40 -14.98 0.97
N GLY A 71 -13.78 -14.69 2.21
CA GLY A 71 -13.02 -15.09 3.39
C GLY A 71 -11.61 -14.47 3.45
N LYS A 72 -11.42 -13.29 2.86
CA LYS A 72 -10.10 -12.63 2.79
C LYS A 72 -10.07 -11.38 3.66
N LEU A 73 -9.03 -11.26 4.47
CA LEU A 73 -8.73 -10.07 5.27
C LEU A 73 -7.46 -9.40 4.73
N GLY A 74 -7.64 -8.32 3.98
CA GLY A 74 -6.56 -7.50 3.44
C GLY A 74 -6.20 -6.36 4.39
N TYR A 75 -4.95 -5.87 4.32
CA TYR A 75 -4.59 -4.61 4.99
C TYR A 75 -3.72 -3.70 4.15
N THR A 76 -3.86 -2.40 4.36
CA THR A 76 -3.08 -1.31 3.73
C THR A 76 -2.44 -0.43 4.81
N LYS A 77 -1.56 0.49 4.40
CA LYS A 77 -1.01 1.49 5.33
C LYS A 77 -1.98 2.65 5.54
N LYS A 78 -2.75 3.02 4.49
CA LYS A 78 -3.79 4.06 4.50
C LYS A 78 -5.08 3.56 3.85
N GLN A 79 -6.20 4.21 4.15
CA GLN A 79 -7.52 3.83 3.65
C GLN A 79 -7.61 3.97 2.10
N GLU A 80 -6.88 4.92 1.50
CA GLU A 80 -6.97 5.28 0.07
C GLU A 80 -6.05 4.45 -0.84
N GLU A 81 -5.30 3.50 -0.27
CA GLU A 81 -4.35 2.69 -1.05
C GLU A 81 -5.07 1.63 -1.90
N LYS A 82 -4.78 1.62 -3.21
CA LYS A 82 -5.36 0.65 -4.16
C LYS A 82 -4.83 -0.78 -3.98
N HIS A 83 -3.67 -0.98 -3.35
CA HIS A 83 -2.99 -2.27 -3.27
C HIS A 83 -2.78 -2.72 -1.82
N PHE A 84 -3.27 -3.91 -1.47
CA PHE A 84 -3.04 -4.51 -0.17
C PHE A 84 -1.55 -4.81 0.07
N ARG A 85 -1.07 -4.51 1.28
CA ARG A 85 0.29 -4.84 1.75
C ARG A 85 0.42 -6.29 2.18
N GLY A 86 -0.71 -6.93 2.47
CA GLY A 86 -0.84 -8.35 2.77
C GLY A 86 -2.31 -8.74 2.79
N VAL A 87 -2.58 -10.01 2.47
CA VAL A 87 -3.92 -10.60 2.47
C VAL A 87 -3.84 -11.90 3.27
N ILE A 88 -4.79 -12.08 4.18
CA ILE A 88 -4.94 -13.27 5.02
C ILE A 88 -6.16 -14.03 4.50
N VAL A 89 -6.01 -15.33 4.23
CA VAL A 89 -7.11 -16.21 3.84
C VAL A 89 -7.62 -16.91 5.10
N LEU A 90 -8.88 -16.65 5.46
CA LEU A 90 -9.44 -17.00 6.77
C LEU A 90 -10.04 -18.42 6.84
N GLU A 91 -10.28 -19.09 5.71
CA GLU A 91 -10.93 -20.42 5.62
C GLU A 91 -10.26 -21.49 6.52
N GLU A 92 -8.94 -21.41 6.66
CA GLU A 92 -8.14 -22.30 7.49
C GLU A 92 -7.48 -21.60 8.70
N CYS A 93 -8.06 -20.50 9.19
CA CYS A 93 -7.57 -19.78 10.36
C CYS A 93 -8.38 -20.09 11.63
N SER A 94 -7.76 -20.01 12.80
CA SER A 94 -8.38 -19.99 14.12
C SER A 94 -8.15 -18.63 14.77
N ILE A 95 -9.06 -18.23 15.67
CA ILE A 95 -8.94 -16.99 16.44
C ILE A 95 -8.87 -17.32 17.91
N GLU A 96 -7.86 -16.76 18.58
CA GLU A 96 -7.64 -16.87 20.01
C GLU A 96 -7.65 -15.46 20.63
N GLU A 97 -8.42 -15.27 21.70
CA GLU A 97 -8.33 -14.05 22.51
C GLU A 97 -7.18 -14.19 23.51
N ILE A 98 -6.26 -13.22 23.50
CA ILE A 98 -5.09 -13.23 24.38
C ILE A 98 -5.27 -12.17 25.47
N PRO A 99 -5.06 -12.47 26.76
CA PRO A 99 -5.03 -11.47 27.82
C PRO A 99 -3.85 -10.50 27.62
N ASP A 100 -4.04 -9.21 27.93
CA ASP A 100 -3.03 -8.15 27.73
C ASP A 100 -1.94 -8.25 28.84
N GLU A 101 -1.15 -9.32 28.84
CA GLU A 101 -0.16 -9.69 29.88
C GLU A 101 1.29 -9.66 29.36
N GLU A 102 1.63 -8.77 28.42
CA GLU A 102 3.00 -8.66 27.91
C GLU A 102 3.41 -7.20 27.66
N GLU A 103 3.30 -6.34 28.69
CA GLU A 103 4.11 -5.13 28.82
C GLU A 103 5.03 -5.25 30.06
N PRO A 104 6.35 -5.01 29.93
CA PRO A 104 7.23 -4.94 31.09
C PRO A 104 6.99 -3.61 31.84
N ALA A 105 6.34 -3.70 33.00
CA ALA A 105 6.11 -2.55 33.87
C ALA A 105 7.43 -1.90 34.35
N PRO A 106 7.51 -0.56 34.44
CA PRO A 106 8.61 0.12 35.12
C PRO A 106 8.43 0.00 36.64
N LYS A 107 9.56 -0.26 37.33
CA LYS A 107 9.66 -0.47 38.77
C LYS A 107 9.04 0.65 39.61
N SER A 108 8.19 0.29 40.57
CA SER A 108 8.19 0.92 41.90
C SER A 108 7.49 0.02 42.94
N SER A 109 7.85 0.23 44.19
CA SER A 109 7.82 -0.75 45.28
C SER A 109 6.54 -0.68 46.13
N LYS A 110 6.13 -1.86 46.63
CA LYS A 110 5.64 -2.13 48.01
C LYS A 110 4.13 -1.99 48.35
N ASP A 111 3.55 -3.16 48.64
CA ASP A 111 2.44 -3.56 49.54
C ASP A 111 1.02 -2.97 49.40
N LYS A 112 0.03 -3.78 48.96
CA LYS A 112 -1.02 -4.40 49.84
C LYS A 112 -2.04 -5.25 49.04
N LYS A 113 -2.36 -6.41 49.62
CA LYS A 113 -3.35 -7.44 49.29
C LYS A 113 -4.75 -6.95 48.86
N ALA A 114 -5.27 -7.50 47.75
CA ALA A 114 -6.68 -7.85 47.57
C ALA A 114 -6.84 -8.95 46.51
N ASN A 115 -7.63 -9.97 46.85
CA ASN A 115 -8.05 -11.08 46.00
C ASN A 115 -9.26 -10.62 45.18
N GLY A 116 -9.23 -10.82 43.86
CA GLY A 116 -10.32 -10.51 42.94
C GLY A 116 -9.87 -10.74 41.50
N SER A 117 -10.20 -11.90 40.93
CA SER A 117 -9.89 -12.27 39.56
C SER A 117 -10.81 -11.53 38.59
N ASP A 118 -10.57 -10.23 38.38
CA ASP A 118 -11.17 -9.50 37.29
C ASP A 118 -10.34 -9.77 36.03
N LYS A 119 -10.88 -10.63 35.14
CA LYS A 119 -10.39 -10.77 33.76
C LYS A 119 -10.50 -9.39 33.11
N GLN A 120 -9.39 -8.65 33.09
CA GLN A 120 -9.33 -7.39 32.39
C GLN A 120 -9.75 -7.64 30.92
N PRO A 121 -10.69 -6.86 30.37
CA PRO A 121 -11.13 -7.04 28.99
C PRO A 121 -9.96 -6.68 28.06
N SER A 122 -9.32 -7.69 27.47
CA SER A 122 -8.19 -7.48 26.57
C SER A 122 -8.69 -6.95 25.22
N LEU A 123 -7.96 -6.02 24.62
CA LEU A 123 -8.25 -5.53 23.27
C LEU A 123 -7.54 -6.36 22.18
N VAL A 124 -6.78 -7.38 22.59
CA VAL A 124 -5.87 -8.15 21.75
C VAL A 124 -6.49 -9.50 21.38
N PHE A 125 -6.35 -9.87 20.12
CA PHE A 125 -6.70 -11.18 19.60
C PHE A 125 -5.64 -11.63 18.57
N LYS A 126 -5.52 -12.93 18.39
CA LYS A 126 -4.53 -13.55 17.52
C LYS A 126 -5.22 -14.43 16.50
N ILE A 127 -4.77 -14.31 15.26
CA ILE A 127 -5.18 -15.14 14.14
C ILE A 127 -4.03 -16.12 13.85
N THR A 128 -4.31 -17.41 13.92
CA THR A 128 -3.39 -18.51 13.63
C THR A 128 -3.94 -19.42 12.55
N SER A 129 -3.12 -20.22 11.88
CA SER A 129 -3.63 -21.26 10.98
C SER A 129 -4.06 -22.48 11.80
N LYS A 130 -5.16 -23.12 11.42
CA LYS A 130 -5.59 -24.43 11.94
C LYS A 130 -4.60 -25.53 11.56
N VAL A 131 -3.87 -25.33 10.46
CA VAL A 131 -2.82 -26.25 10.01
C VAL A 131 -1.50 -25.84 10.68
N PRO A 132 -0.86 -26.74 11.46
CA PRO A 132 0.46 -26.50 12.02
C PRO A 132 1.45 -26.06 10.93
N TYR A 133 2.40 -25.19 11.28
CA TYR A 133 3.47 -24.71 10.39
C TYR A 133 3.04 -23.96 9.11
N LYS A 134 1.74 -23.84 8.83
CA LYS A 134 1.21 -23.01 7.75
C LYS A 134 1.24 -21.53 8.15
N THR A 135 1.72 -20.69 7.24
CA THR A 135 1.78 -19.24 7.46
C THR A 135 0.44 -18.60 7.18
N VAL A 136 -0.05 -17.79 8.11
CA VAL A 136 -1.27 -16.97 7.98
C VAL A 136 -1.01 -15.71 7.16
N LEU A 137 0.21 -15.18 7.24
CA LEU A 137 0.58 -13.96 6.54
C LEU A 137 2.07 -13.91 6.23
N LYS A 138 2.41 -14.00 4.94
CA LYS A 138 3.80 -14.02 4.47
C LYS A 138 4.58 -15.14 5.17
N ALA A 139 5.63 -14.82 5.92
CA ALA A 139 6.43 -15.80 6.66
C ALA A 139 5.97 -15.99 8.12
N HIS A 140 4.78 -15.53 8.50
CA HIS A 140 4.29 -15.57 9.88
C HIS A 140 3.16 -16.57 10.05
N SER A 141 3.31 -17.50 11.00
CA SER A 141 2.30 -18.48 11.42
C SER A 141 1.21 -17.90 12.32
N ALA A 142 1.44 -16.70 12.88
CA ALA A 142 0.49 -15.99 13.71
C ALA A 142 0.48 -14.49 13.42
N VAL A 143 -0.69 -13.87 13.52
CA VAL A 143 -0.87 -12.42 13.44
C VAL A 143 -1.61 -11.96 14.69
N VAL A 144 -0.97 -11.11 15.48
CA VAL A 144 -1.57 -10.50 16.68
C VAL A 144 -2.09 -9.11 16.33
N LEU A 145 -3.36 -8.87 16.64
CA LEU A 145 -4.09 -7.64 16.34
C LEU A 145 -4.69 -7.07 17.64
N LYS A 146 -4.71 -5.74 17.74
CA LYS A 146 -5.32 -4.99 18.85
C LYS A 146 -6.35 -4.01 18.28
N ALA A 147 -7.57 -4.08 18.82
CA ALA A 147 -8.67 -3.18 18.45
C ALA A 147 -8.56 -1.81 19.16
N GLU A 148 -9.21 -0.78 18.61
CA GLU A 148 -9.20 0.57 19.18
C GLU A 148 -10.17 0.70 20.36
N SER A 149 -11.26 -0.07 20.35
CA SER A 149 -12.23 -0.15 21.45
C SER A 149 -12.72 -1.58 21.66
N MET A 150 -13.36 -1.83 22.81
CA MET A 150 -13.99 -3.13 23.09
C MET A 150 -15.15 -3.42 22.13
N ALA A 151 -15.88 -2.40 21.70
CA ALA A 151 -16.93 -2.52 20.69
C ALA A 151 -16.35 -2.95 19.33
N ASP A 152 -15.23 -2.35 18.92
CA ASP A 152 -14.56 -2.77 17.68
C ASP A 152 -14.04 -4.21 17.79
N LYS A 153 -13.48 -4.61 18.94
CA LYS A 153 -13.00 -5.98 19.15
C LYS A 153 -14.14 -6.98 18.97
N THR A 154 -15.27 -6.77 19.63
CA THR A 154 -16.41 -7.71 19.57
C THR A 154 -16.96 -7.79 18.15
N GLU A 155 -17.07 -6.66 17.44
CA GLU A 155 -17.51 -6.67 16.05
C GLU A 155 -16.53 -7.39 15.12
N TRP A 156 -15.23 -7.11 15.22
CA TRP A 156 -14.22 -7.82 14.45
C TRP A 156 -14.26 -9.33 14.72
N LEU A 157 -14.34 -9.74 15.98
CA LEU A 157 -14.41 -11.16 16.34
C LEU A 157 -15.68 -11.83 15.83
N ASN A 158 -16.84 -11.17 15.95
CA ASN A 158 -18.10 -11.69 15.43
C ASN A 158 -18.03 -11.89 13.91
N LYS A 159 -17.52 -10.89 13.17
CA LYS A 159 -17.38 -10.94 11.72
C LYS A 159 -16.37 -11.99 11.27
N LEU A 160 -15.20 -12.03 11.90
CA LEU A 160 -14.16 -13.00 11.55
C LEU A 160 -14.56 -14.44 11.91
N SER A 161 -15.21 -14.65 13.06
CA SER A 161 -15.69 -15.97 13.48
C SER A 161 -16.76 -16.52 12.53
N LYS A 162 -17.67 -15.66 12.06
CA LYS A 162 -18.68 -16.01 11.05
C LYS A 162 -18.05 -16.51 9.74
N VAL A 163 -16.90 -15.94 9.37
CA VAL A 163 -16.17 -16.29 8.13
C VAL A 163 -15.29 -17.54 8.31
N ILE A 164 -14.76 -17.76 9.50
CA ILE A 164 -13.87 -18.88 9.85
C ILE A 164 -14.63 -20.19 10.08
N GLN A 165 -15.90 -20.09 10.49
CA GLN A 165 -16.78 -21.23 10.54
C GLN A 165 -17.27 -21.56 9.12
N PRO A 166 -17.15 -22.82 8.67
CA PRO A 166 -17.67 -23.20 7.36
C PRO A 166 -19.18 -22.95 7.36
N SER A 167 -19.62 -22.04 6.49
CA SER A 167 -21.03 -21.81 6.23
C SER A 167 -21.64 -23.09 5.67
N THR A 168 -22.23 -23.92 6.54
CA THR A 168 -23.19 -24.94 6.13
C THR A 168 -24.49 -24.24 5.75
N GLY A 169 -24.54 -23.70 4.53
CA GLY A 169 -25.74 -23.16 3.90
C GLY A 169 -26.44 -24.21 3.04
N PRO A 170 -27.78 -24.21 2.98
CA PRO A 170 -28.58 -25.37 2.56
C PRO A 170 -28.64 -25.52 1.03
N VAL A 171 -28.19 -26.66 0.51
CA VAL A 171 -28.46 -27.06 -0.86
C VAL A 171 -29.89 -27.60 -0.93
N LYS A 172 -30.76 -26.79 -1.54
CA LYS A 172 -32.14 -27.12 -1.89
C LYS A 172 -32.15 -28.35 -2.82
N GLY A 173 -32.82 -29.41 -2.37
CA GLY A 173 -32.81 -30.73 -2.99
C GLY A 173 -33.57 -30.84 -4.32
N GLY A 174 -33.10 -31.76 -5.16
CA GLY A 174 -33.87 -32.48 -6.18
C GLY A 174 -33.86 -33.98 -5.82
N PRO A 175 -34.94 -34.74 -6.11
CA PRO A 175 -35.20 -36.02 -5.49
C PRO A 175 -34.58 -37.18 -6.29
N ASP A 176 -33.87 -38.08 -5.62
CA ASP A 176 -34.13 -39.53 -5.65
C ASP A 176 -33.06 -40.31 -4.87
N GLY A 177 -33.52 -41.22 -3.99
CA GLY A 177 -32.77 -42.43 -3.59
C GLY A 177 -31.95 -42.42 -2.30
N THR A 178 -32.61 -42.38 -1.12
CA THR A 178 -32.47 -43.28 0.08
C THR A 178 -31.08 -43.76 0.60
N PRO A 179 -30.88 -44.04 1.93
CA PRO A 179 -31.42 -43.48 3.17
C PRO A 179 -30.35 -42.84 4.09
N GLY A 180 -30.80 -41.93 4.96
CA GLY A 180 -29.96 -41.21 5.92
C GLY A 180 -29.59 -42.02 7.17
N MET A 181 -28.31 -41.97 7.52
CA MET A 181 -27.82 -42.30 8.85
C MET A 181 -27.97 -41.07 9.75
N ARG A 182 -28.93 -41.11 10.68
CA ARG A 182 -29.09 -40.13 11.76
C ARG A 182 -27.77 -40.04 12.56
N GLN A 183 -27.10 -38.89 12.54
CA GLN A 183 -26.20 -38.51 13.64
C GLN A 183 -26.96 -37.64 14.61
N SER A 184 -27.53 -38.32 15.60
CA SER A 184 -28.03 -37.75 16.84
C SER A 184 -26.86 -37.10 17.57
N ARG A 185 -26.92 -35.79 17.82
CA ARG A 185 -26.04 -35.11 18.78
C ARG A 185 -26.58 -35.41 20.17
N SER A 186 -26.06 -36.45 20.81
CA SER A 186 -26.20 -36.67 22.23
C SER A 186 -25.01 -36.08 22.97
N ASP A 187 -25.38 -35.40 24.04
CA ASP A 187 -24.62 -34.68 25.05
C ASP A 187 -23.48 -35.49 25.69
N GLY A 188 -22.58 -34.78 26.36
CA GLY A 188 -21.24 -35.22 26.75
C GLY A 188 -21.15 -36.51 27.56
N SER A 189 -20.15 -37.32 27.22
CA SER A 189 -19.53 -38.27 28.15
C SER A 189 -18.09 -38.54 27.72
N LEU A 190 -17.16 -38.24 28.61
CA LEU A 190 -15.77 -38.67 28.55
C LEU A 190 -15.74 -40.20 28.55
N ASP A 191 -15.36 -40.82 27.44
CA ASP A 191 -14.97 -42.23 27.46
C ASP A 191 -13.84 -42.51 26.47
N THR A 192 -12.80 -43.12 27.02
CA THR A 192 -11.56 -43.52 26.38
C THR A 192 -11.83 -44.60 25.34
N MET A 193 -11.94 -44.24 24.06
CA MET A 193 -12.00 -45.24 22.99
C MET A 193 -10.58 -45.64 22.54
N PRO A 194 -10.27 -46.95 22.49
CA PRO A 194 -9.01 -47.43 21.92
C PRO A 194 -9.01 -47.12 20.42
N ARG A 195 -8.00 -46.35 19.98
CA ARG A 195 -7.78 -46.05 18.56
C ARG A 195 -7.77 -47.36 17.77
N ARG A 196 -8.63 -47.49 16.74
CA ARG A 196 -8.41 -48.47 15.67
C ARG A 196 -6.99 -48.26 15.13
N PRO A 197 -6.25 -49.31 14.74
CA PRO A 197 -4.96 -49.14 14.08
C PRO A 197 -5.14 -48.19 12.91
N VAL A 198 -4.47 -47.05 12.95
CA VAL A 198 -4.45 -46.11 11.84
C VAL A 198 -3.82 -46.87 10.67
N ASP A 199 -4.52 -46.88 9.54
CA ASP A 199 -4.01 -47.51 8.33
C ASP A 199 -2.66 -46.87 7.97
N PRO A 200 -1.54 -47.64 7.90
CA PRO A 200 -0.21 -47.09 7.60
C PRO A 200 -0.18 -46.24 6.33
N GLU A 201 -1.05 -46.53 5.37
CA GLU A 201 -1.22 -45.78 4.12
C GLU A 201 -1.78 -44.37 4.36
N GLU A 202 -2.66 -44.20 5.35
CA GLU A 202 -3.24 -42.90 5.70
C GLU A 202 -2.21 -42.01 6.40
N GLU A 203 -1.38 -42.56 7.29
CA GLU A 203 -0.26 -41.83 7.92
C GLU A 203 0.75 -41.36 6.87
N LEU A 204 1.10 -42.24 5.92
CA LEU A 204 2.02 -41.91 4.84
C LEU A 204 1.45 -40.79 3.95
N ARG A 205 0.13 -40.79 3.70
CA ARG A 205 -0.54 -39.72 2.95
C ARG A 205 -0.53 -38.39 3.70
N TRP A 206 -0.77 -38.40 5.02
CA TRP A 206 -0.67 -37.19 5.85
C TRP A 206 0.75 -36.64 5.90
N MET A 207 1.75 -37.52 6.09
CA MET A 207 3.16 -37.15 6.03
C MET A 207 3.54 -36.56 4.67
N SER A 208 3.08 -37.15 3.57
CA SER A 208 3.34 -36.65 2.20
C SER A 208 2.75 -35.25 2.00
N GLN A 209 1.54 -35.01 2.50
CA GLN A 209 0.89 -33.70 2.39
C GLN A 209 1.61 -32.63 3.24
N GLU A 210 2.08 -32.99 4.44
CA GLU A 210 2.85 -32.10 5.30
C GLU A 210 4.21 -31.75 4.68
N VAL A 211 4.93 -32.75 4.17
CA VAL A 211 6.21 -32.54 3.46
C VAL A 211 6.00 -31.65 2.23
N ARG A 212 4.92 -31.86 1.47
CA ARG A 212 4.57 -30.98 0.34
C ARG A 212 4.35 -29.53 0.80
N GLY A 213 3.61 -29.31 1.88
CA GLY A 213 3.39 -27.98 2.45
C GLY A 213 4.69 -27.29 2.88
N TYR A 214 5.60 -28.04 3.51
CA TYR A 214 6.93 -27.52 3.87
C TYR A 214 7.75 -27.12 2.63
N VAL A 215 7.80 -27.99 1.61
CA VAL A 215 8.51 -27.70 0.35
C VAL A 215 7.95 -26.46 -0.33
N GLU A 216 6.62 -26.32 -0.40
CA GLU A 216 5.98 -25.12 -0.95
C GLU A 216 6.34 -23.85 -0.17
N ALA A 217 6.39 -23.92 1.17
CA ALA A 217 6.80 -22.79 2.00
C ALA A 217 8.27 -22.39 1.74
N VAL A 218 9.16 -23.38 1.60
CA VAL A 218 10.58 -23.15 1.27
C VAL A 218 10.71 -22.54 -0.12
N LEU A 219 10.03 -23.07 -1.13
CA LEU A 219 10.07 -22.54 -2.49
C LEU A 219 9.54 -21.10 -2.56
N ASN A 220 8.44 -20.79 -1.86
CA ASN A 220 7.92 -19.43 -1.76
C ASN A 220 8.91 -18.48 -1.08
N SER A 221 9.60 -18.93 -0.04
CA SER A 221 10.65 -18.15 0.63
C SER A 221 11.84 -17.90 -0.28
N LEU A 222 12.31 -18.92 -1.00
CA LEU A 222 13.42 -18.82 -1.96
C LEU A 222 13.06 -17.86 -3.10
N ALA A 223 11.88 -18.02 -3.71
CA ALA A 223 11.40 -17.14 -4.78
C ALA A 223 11.31 -15.68 -4.33
N ALA A 224 10.98 -15.43 -3.06
CA ALA A 224 10.91 -14.08 -2.52
C ALA A 224 12.27 -13.48 -2.13
N ASN A 225 13.29 -14.30 -1.82
CA ASN A 225 14.53 -13.83 -1.20
C ASN A 225 15.76 -13.96 -2.11
N VAL A 226 15.82 -14.96 -2.99
CA VAL A 226 16.93 -15.12 -3.94
C VAL A 226 17.07 -13.90 -4.86
N PRO A 227 15.99 -13.34 -5.48
CA PRO A 227 16.14 -12.13 -6.29
C PRO A 227 16.66 -10.94 -5.49
N LYS A 228 16.25 -10.79 -4.22
CA LYS A 228 16.75 -9.71 -3.35
C LYS A 228 18.24 -9.86 -3.07
N ALA A 229 18.70 -11.08 -2.81
CA ALA A 229 20.11 -11.36 -2.61
C ALA A 229 20.92 -11.08 -3.88
N VAL A 230 20.40 -11.44 -5.06
CA VAL A 230 21.05 -11.13 -6.35
C VAL A 230 21.16 -9.62 -6.56
N VAL A 231 20.07 -8.87 -6.35
CA VAL A 231 20.10 -7.41 -6.49
C VAL A 231 21.10 -6.78 -5.52
N LEU A 232 21.04 -7.13 -4.24
CA LEU A 232 21.93 -6.56 -3.22
C LEU A 232 23.40 -6.92 -3.45
N CYS A 233 23.70 -8.20 -3.69
CA CYS A 233 25.07 -8.68 -3.72
C CYS A 233 25.76 -8.56 -5.08
N GLN A 234 24.99 -8.58 -6.17
CA GLN A 234 25.54 -8.50 -7.52
C GLN A 234 25.25 -7.15 -8.17
N VAL A 235 23.97 -6.74 -8.24
CA VAL A 235 23.59 -5.55 -9.02
C VAL A 235 24.03 -4.25 -8.34
N GLU A 236 23.71 -4.08 -7.06
CA GLU A 236 24.10 -2.89 -6.31
C GLU A 236 25.62 -2.80 -6.16
N LYS A 237 26.27 -3.94 -5.86
CA LYS A 237 27.72 -4.01 -5.80
C LYS A 237 28.37 -3.68 -7.15
N ALA A 238 27.93 -4.26 -8.26
CA ALA A 238 28.47 -3.96 -9.57
C ALA A 238 28.28 -2.49 -9.96
N LYS A 239 27.14 -1.88 -9.60
CA LYS A 239 26.92 -0.45 -9.80
C LYS A 239 27.93 0.41 -9.04
N GLU A 240 28.14 0.13 -7.76
CA GLU A 240 29.12 0.85 -6.94
C GLU A 240 30.55 0.64 -7.46
N ASP A 241 30.93 -0.60 -7.76
CA ASP A 241 32.25 -0.94 -8.28
C ASP A 241 32.51 -0.27 -9.64
N MET A 242 31.54 -0.27 -10.56
CA MET A 242 31.66 0.43 -11.85
C MET A 242 31.81 1.94 -11.66
N LEU A 243 31.09 2.54 -10.72
CA LEU A 243 31.20 3.98 -10.45
C LEU A 243 32.58 4.32 -9.87
N ASN A 244 33.04 3.53 -8.89
CA ASN A 244 34.37 3.69 -8.31
C ASN A 244 35.46 3.51 -9.38
N GLN A 245 35.35 2.48 -10.22
CA GLN A 245 36.27 2.25 -11.33
C GLN A 245 36.24 3.39 -12.35
N LEU A 246 35.08 3.97 -12.65
CA LEU A 246 34.96 5.15 -13.51
C LEU A 246 35.68 6.34 -12.89
N TYR A 247 35.43 6.64 -11.61
CA TYR A 247 36.11 7.76 -10.93
C TYR A 247 37.62 7.57 -10.88
N SER A 248 38.09 6.36 -10.53
CA SER A 248 39.52 6.04 -10.53
C SER A 248 40.13 6.14 -11.92
N SER A 249 39.45 5.62 -12.96
CA SER A 249 39.96 5.69 -14.33
C SER A 249 40.01 7.12 -14.87
N VAL A 250 38.99 7.95 -14.62
CA VAL A 250 38.95 9.35 -15.04
C VAL A 250 39.96 10.20 -14.28
N SER A 251 40.05 10.05 -12.96
CA SER A 251 41.01 10.81 -12.14
C SER A 251 42.47 10.46 -12.40
N ALA A 252 42.74 9.24 -12.88
CA ALA A 252 44.07 8.82 -13.30
C ALA A 252 44.47 9.35 -14.70
N GLN A 253 43.55 9.92 -15.48
CA GLN A 253 43.89 10.49 -16.79
C GLN A 253 44.57 11.85 -16.66
N SER A 254 45.48 12.14 -17.61
CA SER A 254 46.07 13.46 -17.74
C SER A 254 45.04 14.48 -18.22
N THR A 255 45.24 15.75 -17.86
CA THR A 255 44.38 16.87 -18.29
C THR A 255 44.25 16.95 -19.80
N ASN A 256 45.33 16.75 -20.54
CA ASN A 256 45.33 16.74 -22.01
C ASN A 256 44.42 15.64 -22.58
N ARG A 257 44.45 14.44 -21.98
CA ARG A 257 43.60 13.33 -22.43
C ARG A 257 42.12 13.59 -22.12
N ILE A 258 41.83 14.25 -20.99
CA ILE A 258 40.47 14.68 -20.65
C ILE A 258 39.97 15.73 -21.65
N GLU A 259 40.80 16.71 -22.01
CA GLU A 259 40.47 17.71 -23.03
C GLU A 259 40.15 17.06 -24.38
N GLU A 260 40.92 16.05 -24.81
CA GLU A 260 40.62 15.27 -26.01
C GLU A 260 39.27 14.55 -25.93
N LEU A 261 38.95 13.90 -24.79
CA LEU A 261 37.68 13.19 -24.59
C LEU A 261 36.47 14.13 -24.54
N LEU A 262 36.67 15.38 -24.13
CA LEU A 262 35.65 16.43 -24.12
C LEU A 262 35.44 17.06 -25.51
N GLN A 263 36.32 16.79 -26.48
CA GLN A 263 36.12 17.30 -27.83
C GLN A 263 34.85 16.72 -28.43
N GLU A 264 34.12 17.59 -29.12
CA GLU A 264 32.93 17.20 -29.86
C GLU A 264 33.28 16.21 -30.98
N ASP A 265 32.39 15.25 -31.21
CA ASP A 265 32.48 14.36 -32.36
C ASP A 265 32.61 15.14 -33.68
N GLN A 266 33.51 14.68 -34.55
CA GLN A 266 33.86 15.39 -35.78
C GLN A 266 32.67 15.53 -36.74
N ASN A 267 31.70 14.62 -36.75
CA ASN A 267 30.51 14.73 -37.57
C ASN A 267 29.56 15.81 -37.04
N VAL A 268 29.40 15.87 -35.72
CA VAL A 268 28.56 16.89 -35.05
C VAL A 268 29.18 18.27 -35.25
N LYS A 269 30.51 18.39 -35.07
CA LYS A 269 31.27 19.62 -35.34
C LYS A 269 31.07 20.13 -36.77
N ARG A 270 31.26 19.26 -37.77
CA ARG A 270 31.03 19.61 -39.19
C ARG A 270 29.61 20.06 -39.46
N ARG A 271 28.62 19.43 -38.81
CA ARG A 271 27.20 19.80 -38.96
C ARG A 271 26.91 21.16 -38.32
N ARG A 272 27.39 21.40 -37.09
CA ARG A 272 27.27 22.70 -36.41
C ARG A 272 27.91 23.81 -37.24
N GLU A 273 29.11 23.60 -37.78
CA GLU A 273 29.79 24.59 -38.61
C GLU A 273 29.02 24.92 -39.90
N ARG A 274 28.39 23.93 -40.53
CA ARG A 274 27.52 24.17 -41.70
C ARG A 274 26.31 25.03 -41.33
N PHE A 275 25.62 24.69 -40.25
CA PHE A 275 24.47 25.47 -39.79
C PHE A 275 24.86 26.87 -39.34
N GLN A 276 26.01 27.03 -38.67
CA GLN A 276 26.55 28.33 -38.30
C GLN A 276 26.80 29.21 -39.53
N LYS A 277 27.39 28.63 -40.59
CA LYS A 277 27.61 29.33 -41.86
C LYS A 277 26.28 29.74 -42.50
N GLN A 278 25.33 28.81 -42.60
CA GLN A 278 24.00 29.08 -43.15
C GLN A 278 23.25 30.17 -42.35
N SER A 279 23.29 30.10 -41.02
CA SER A 279 22.72 31.11 -40.14
C SER A 279 23.37 32.47 -40.36
N SER A 280 24.71 32.54 -40.41
CA SER A 280 25.42 33.81 -40.65
C SER A 280 25.09 34.43 -42.01
N LEU A 281 24.89 33.60 -43.05
CA LEU A 281 24.50 34.06 -44.37
C LEU A 281 23.07 34.57 -44.37
N LEU A 282 22.15 33.82 -43.75
CA LEU A 282 20.76 34.21 -43.61
C LEU A 282 20.63 35.54 -42.85
N SER A 283 21.33 35.71 -41.73
CA SER A 283 21.33 36.97 -40.98
C SER A 283 21.83 38.16 -41.80
N LYS A 284 22.86 37.96 -42.64
CA LYS A 284 23.33 39.02 -43.56
C LYS A 284 22.28 39.37 -44.60
N LEU A 285 21.64 38.37 -45.22
CA LEU A 285 20.58 38.57 -46.20
C LEU A 285 19.38 39.28 -45.58
N THR A 286 18.92 38.86 -44.40
CA THR A 286 17.82 39.51 -43.67
C THR A 286 18.15 40.97 -43.37
N ARG A 287 19.38 41.28 -42.95
CA ARG A 287 19.81 42.66 -42.70
C ARG A 287 19.81 43.49 -43.99
N GLN A 288 20.29 42.94 -45.10
CA GLN A 288 20.28 43.64 -46.38
C GLN A 288 18.85 43.89 -46.88
N LEU A 289 17.98 42.89 -46.82
CA LEU A 289 16.59 43.01 -47.24
C LEU A 289 15.88 44.10 -46.43
N SER A 290 16.05 44.11 -45.10
CA SER A 290 15.51 45.15 -44.23
C SER A 290 15.99 46.57 -44.60
N ILE A 291 17.26 46.74 -44.99
CA ILE A 291 17.77 48.05 -45.45
C ILE A 291 17.11 48.46 -46.76
N HIS A 292 16.93 47.52 -47.70
CA HIS A 292 16.26 47.78 -48.97
C HIS A 292 14.78 48.11 -48.78
N ASP A 293 14.08 47.37 -47.93
CA ASP A 293 12.67 47.63 -47.60
C ASP A 293 12.49 49.01 -46.98
N ASN A 294 13.36 49.38 -46.01
CA ASN A 294 13.34 50.71 -45.40
C ASN A 294 13.59 51.82 -46.44
N ARG A 295 14.56 51.62 -47.34
CA ARG A 295 14.85 52.60 -48.41
C ARG A 295 13.68 52.71 -49.40
N ALA A 296 13.09 51.59 -49.80
CA ALA A 296 11.95 51.57 -50.70
C ALA A 296 10.74 52.29 -50.07
N ALA A 297 10.46 52.01 -48.80
CA ALA A 297 9.41 52.68 -48.02
C ALA A 297 9.63 54.20 -47.95
N SER A 298 10.87 54.66 -47.68
CA SER A 298 11.18 56.11 -47.68
C SER A 298 11.03 56.75 -49.07
N ALA A 299 11.38 56.03 -50.14
CA ALA A 299 11.22 56.55 -51.50
C ALA A 299 9.74 56.66 -51.90
N SER A 300 8.89 55.70 -51.50
CA SER A 300 7.45 55.77 -51.74
C SER A 300 6.78 56.91 -50.97
N ASP A 301 7.21 57.18 -49.73
CA ASP A 301 6.69 58.27 -48.89
C ASP A 301 6.97 59.66 -49.50
N TRP A 302 8.12 59.81 -50.16
CA TRP A 302 8.49 61.03 -50.90
C TRP A 302 7.73 61.20 -52.21
N SER A 303 7.39 60.11 -52.90
CA SER A 303 6.59 60.19 -54.13
C SER A 303 5.12 60.54 -53.88
N ASP A 304 4.56 60.16 -52.72
CA ASP A 304 3.16 60.44 -52.37
C ASP A 304 2.96 61.89 -51.88
N SER A 305 3.96 62.46 -51.21
CA SER A 305 3.93 63.85 -50.73
C SER A 305 4.20 64.91 -51.82
N GLY A 306 4.64 64.50 -53.02
CA GLY A 306 4.87 65.39 -54.17
C GLY A 306 3.72 65.48 -55.18
N ALA A 307 2.67 64.66 -55.05
CA ALA A 307 1.55 64.59 -56.01
C ALA A 307 0.32 65.45 -55.61
N GLY A 308 0.42 66.23 -54.52
CA GLY A 308 -0.63 67.14 -54.06
C GLY A 308 -0.17 68.59 -54.05
N ALA A 309 -0.03 69.21 -55.22
CA ALA A 309 0.11 70.65 -55.41
C ALA A 309 -0.66 71.09 -56.66
#